data_AF-A0A5M7BFH4-F1
#
_entry.id   AF-A0A5M7BFH4-F1
#
_cell.length_a   1.000
_cell.length_b   1.000
_cell.length_c   1.000
_cell.angle_alpha   90.00
_cell.angle_beta   90.00
_cell.angle_gamma   90.00
#
_symmetry.space_group_name_H-M   'P 1'
#
loop_
_entity.id
_entity.type
_entity.pdbx_description
1 polymer ?
#
loop_
_entity_poly.entity_id
_entity_poly.type
_entity_poly.pdbx_seq_one_letter_code
_entity_poly.pdbx_strand_id
1 'polypeptide(L)'
;MSDEKNLSDDLNDMLGDAKDGAKKAADKAEEIAGEAKEKAKEFANEAKETASEFADDAKEALSNEKNIAIIAHITLIGWIIALVMNNSNKSEFASFYIRQMLGLMIVSLILSFIPVIGWILNIVMLVFWIMSLVGALGGEKKLTPVLGEHFQNWFKSL
;
A
#
# COMPACT_ATOMS: atom_id res chain seq x y z
N MET A 1 23.47 69.12 -45.49
CA MET A 1 22.18 68.43 -45.21
C MET A 1 22.29 66.93 -45.53
N SER A 2 23.43 66.28 -45.27
CA SER A 2 23.68 64.88 -45.72
C SER A 2 24.07 63.91 -44.60
N ASP A 3 24.37 64.39 -43.39
CA ASP A 3 24.90 63.54 -42.32
C ASP A 3 23.82 62.89 -41.43
N GLU A 4 22.57 63.41 -41.43
CA GLU A 4 21.47 62.84 -40.64
C GLU A 4 20.91 61.53 -41.22
N LYS A 5 21.12 61.27 -42.53
CA LYS A 5 20.50 60.13 -43.23
C LYS A 5 21.23 58.80 -43.03
N ASN A 6 22.54 58.82 -42.76
CA ASN A 6 23.32 57.61 -42.46
C ASN A 6 23.09 57.12 -41.02
N LEU A 7 22.85 58.05 -40.10
CA LEU A 7 22.68 57.72 -38.68
C LEU A 7 21.35 57.02 -38.41
N SER A 8 20.29 57.35 -39.17
CA SER A 8 18.97 56.71 -39.05
C SER A 8 18.94 55.29 -39.60
N ASP A 9 19.72 55.02 -40.67
CA ASP A 9 19.78 53.70 -41.29
C ASP A 9 20.61 52.73 -40.42
N ASP A 10 21.76 53.16 -39.89
CA ASP A 10 22.55 52.39 -38.91
C ASP A 10 21.74 52.07 -37.64
N LEU A 11 20.91 53.02 -37.18
CA LEU A 11 20.06 52.83 -36.01
C LEU A 11 18.96 51.78 -36.27
N ASN A 12 18.41 51.76 -37.49
CA ASN A 12 17.39 50.79 -37.88
C ASN A 12 17.98 49.37 -38.06
N ASP A 13 19.19 49.25 -38.60
CA ASP A 13 19.89 47.96 -38.71
C ASP A 13 20.26 47.39 -37.33
N MET A 14 20.78 48.22 -36.43
CA MET A 14 21.02 47.81 -35.04
C MET A 14 19.74 47.39 -34.30
N LEU A 15 18.62 48.09 -34.54
CA LEU A 15 17.32 47.70 -33.99
C LEU A 15 16.82 46.38 -34.58
N GLY A 16 17.09 46.12 -35.87
CA GLY A 16 16.80 44.86 -36.55
C GLY A 16 17.56 43.69 -35.91
N ASP A 17 18.88 43.83 -35.79
CA ASP A 17 19.75 42.80 -35.18
C ASP A 17 19.41 42.55 -33.71
N ALA A 18 19.08 43.59 -32.95
CA ALA A 18 18.63 43.46 -31.57
C ALA A 18 17.30 42.69 -31.47
N LYS A 19 16.38 42.91 -32.41
CA LYS A 19 15.07 42.25 -32.45
C LYS A 19 15.20 40.78 -32.87
N ASP A 20 16.07 40.47 -33.83
CA ASP A 20 16.35 39.10 -34.23
C ASP A 20 17.10 38.31 -33.14
N GLY A 21 18.04 38.95 -32.44
CA GLY A 21 18.69 38.37 -31.26
C GLY A 21 17.70 38.05 -30.15
N ALA A 22 16.75 38.97 -29.87
CA ALA A 22 15.69 38.76 -28.90
C ALA A 22 14.74 37.62 -29.31
N LYS A 23 14.37 37.53 -30.59
CA LYS A 23 13.50 36.46 -31.11
C LYS A 23 14.18 35.09 -30.97
N LYS A 24 15.45 34.98 -31.34
CA LYS A 24 16.22 33.73 -31.24
C LYS A 24 16.39 33.25 -29.80
N ALA A 25 16.56 34.19 -28.87
CA ALA A 25 16.61 33.89 -27.43
C ALA A 25 15.24 33.42 -26.90
N ALA A 26 14.15 34.02 -27.36
CA ALA A 26 12.79 33.60 -27.01
C ALA A 26 12.47 32.19 -27.55
N ASP A 27 12.78 31.91 -28.82
CA ASP A 27 12.56 30.61 -29.45
C ASP A 27 13.31 29.49 -28.68
N LYS A 28 14.57 29.75 -28.29
CA LYS A 28 15.38 28.80 -27.50
C LYS A 28 14.84 28.62 -26.08
N ALA A 29 14.27 29.66 -25.48
CA ALA A 29 13.62 29.56 -24.17
C ALA A 29 12.33 28.74 -24.25
N GLU A 30 11.54 28.89 -25.32
CA GLU A 30 10.36 28.07 -25.56
C GLU A 30 10.71 26.59 -25.77
N GLU A 31 11.79 26.30 -26.50
CA GLU A 31 12.30 24.94 -26.71
C GLU A 31 12.70 24.28 -25.37
N ILE A 32 13.52 24.97 -24.56
CA ILE A 32 13.94 24.47 -23.24
C ILE A 32 12.75 24.29 -22.30
N ALA A 33 11.79 25.21 -22.32
CA ALA A 33 10.57 25.11 -21.53
C ALA A 33 9.69 23.93 -21.99
N GLY A 34 9.64 23.68 -23.31
CA GLY A 34 8.98 22.54 -23.92
C GLY A 34 9.58 21.22 -23.45
N GLU A 35 10.90 21.06 -23.59
CA GLU A 35 11.63 19.86 -23.15
C GLU A 35 11.48 19.61 -21.64
N ALA A 36 11.60 20.67 -20.83
CA ALA A 36 11.44 20.55 -19.38
C ALA A 36 10.01 20.09 -19.01
N LYS A 37 8.99 20.61 -19.70
CA LYS A 37 7.59 20.22 -19.51
C LYS A 37 7.33 18.78 -19.95
N GLU A 38 7.96 18.34 -21.04
CA GLU A 38 7.84 16.98 -21.54
C GLU A 38 8.47 15.98 -20.56
N LYS A 39 9.70 16.22 -20.11
CA LYS A 39 10.38 15.39 -19.09
C LYS A 39 9.61 15.34 -17.78
N ALA A 40 9.04 16.47 -17.36
CA ALA A 40 8.19 16.50 -16.16
C ALA A 40 6.91 15.68 -16.31
N LYS A 41 6.30 15.67 -17.50
CA LYS A 41 5.13 14.83 -17.80
C LYS A 41 5.49 13.36 -17.86
N GLU A 42 6.61 13.02 -18.48
CA GLU A 42 7.10 11.64 -18.57
C GLU A 42 7.34 11.07 -17.17
N PHE A 43 8.08 11.80 -16.33
CA PHE A 43 8.30 11.42 -14.93
C PHE A 43 6.99 11.28 -14.13
N ALA A 44 6.05 12.20 -14.32
CA ALA A 44 4.75 12.14 -13.64
C ALA A 44 3.92 10.93 -14.09
N ASN A 45 3.99 10.57 -15.38
CA ASN A 45 3.29 9.40 -15.92
C ASN A 45 3.93 8.10 -15.39
N GLU A 46 5.26 8.00 -15.41
CA GLU A 46 6.00 6.84 -14.89
C GLU A 46 5.73 6.65 -13.39
N ALA A 47 5.80 7.73 -12.60
CA ALA A 47 5.47 7.68 -11.17
C ALA A 47 4.02 7.24 -10.91
N LYS A 48 3.08 7.66 -11.77
CA LYS A 48 1.67 7.25 -11.68
C LYS A 48 1.48 5.78 -12.03
N GLU A 49 2.19 5.30 -13.05
CA GLU A 49 2.16 3.90 -13.48
C GLU A 49 2.69 3.00 -12.36
N THR A 50 3.89 3.29 -11.82
CA THR A 50 4.46 2.53 -10.69
C THR A 50 3.55 2.54 -9.45
N ALA A 51 2.92 3.68 -9.15
CA ALA A 51 1.98 3.76 -8.02
C ALA A 51 0.72 2.91 -8.24
N SER A 52 0.23 2.84 -9.48
CA SER A 52 -0.92 1.99 -9.84
C SER A 52 -0.55 0.51 -9.76
N GLU A 53 0.60 0.12 -10.33
CA GLU A 53 1.10 -1.26 -10.25
C GLU A 53 1.25 -1.71 -8.80
N PHE A 54 1.87 -0.88 -7.93
CA PHE A 54 1.99 -1.19 -6.51
C PHE A 54 0.63 -1.32 -5.82
N ALA A 55 -0.34 -0.47 -6.16
CA ALA A 55 -1.68 -0.54 -5.59
C ALA A 55 -2.43 -1.82 -6.02
N ASP A 56 -2.26 -2.24 -7.28
CA ASP A 56 -2.86 -3.46 -7.81
C ASP A 56 -2.19 -4.71 -7.21
N ASP A 57 -0.85 -4.75 -7.10
CA ASP A 57 -0.11 -5.80 -6.42
C ASP A 57 -0.51 -5.91 -4.94
N ALA A 58 -0.63 -4.76 -4.25
CA ALA A 58 -1.10 -4.72 -2.87
C ALA A 58 -2.53 -5.25 -2.78
N LYS A 59 -3.41 -4.90 -3.71
CA LYS A 59 -4.80 -5.38 -3.74
C LYS A 59 -4.87 -6.88 -3.99
N GLU A 60 -4.06 -7.42 -4.90
CA GLU A 60 -3.96 -8.86 -5.13
C GLU A 60 -3.45 -9.57 -3.86
N ALA A 61 -2.34 -9.12 -3.29
CA ALA A 61 -1.79 -9.67 -2.06
C ALA A 61 -2.81 -9.60 -0.92
N LEU A 62 -3.56 -8.51 -0.77
CA LEU A 62 -4.56 -8.36 0.27
C LEU A 62 -5.83 -9.19 0.00
N SER A 63 -6.21 -9.40 -1.26
CA SER A 63 -7.41 -10.20 -1.61
C SER A 63 -7.20 -11.71 -1.54
N ASN A 64 -5.96 -12.17 -1.45
CA ASN A 64 -5.63 -13.59 -1.34
C ASN A 64 -6.05 -14.15 0.03
N GLU A 65 -6.91 -15.16 0.05
CA GLU A 65 -7.42 -15.79 1.28
C GLU A 65 -6.33 -16.25 2.25
N LYS A 66 -5.17 -16.68 1.74
CA LYS A 66 -4.02 -17.07 2.54
C LYS A 66 -3.41 -15.87 3.26
N ASN A 67 -3.30 -14.75 2.55
CA ASN A 67 -2.76 -13.52 3.11
C ASN A 67 -3.73 -12.92 4.13
N ILE A 68 -5.04 -12.97 3.88
CA ILE A 68 -6.07 -12.58 4.87
C ILE A 68 -5.92 -13.41 6.15
N ALA A 69 -5.76 -14.73 6.02
CA ALA A 69 -5.52 -15.61 7.17
C ALA A 69 -4.23 -15.25 7.93
N ILE A 70 -3.13 -14.94 7.24
CA ILE A 70 -1.87 -14.52 7.86
C ILE A 70 -2.05 -13.16 8.57
N ILE A 71 -2.70 -12.19 7.94
CA ILE A 71 -2.98 -10.87 8.50
C ILE A 71 -3.78 -10.99 9.80
N ALA A 72 -4.70 -11.96 9.88
CA ALA A 72 -5.47 -12.23 11.09
C ALA A 72 -4.63 -12.62 12.32
N HIS A 73 -3.37 -13.04 12.14
CA HIS A 73 -2.46 -13.43 13.21
C HIS A 73 -1.59 -12.28 13.73
N ILE A 74 -1.43 -11.18 12.99
CA ILE A 74 -0.39 -10.17 13.26
C ILE A 74 -0.63 -9.42 14.58
N THR A 75 -1.75 -8.72 14.68
CA THR A 75 -2.17 -7.96 15.87
C THR A 75 -3.69 -7.92 15.92
N LEU A 76 -4.27 -7.37 17.00
CA LEU A 76 -5.70 -7.09 17.05
C LEU A 76 -6.16 -6.20 15.86
N ILE A 77 -5.32 -5.23 15.46
CA ILE A 77 -5.60 -4.38 14.29
C ILE A 77 -5.57 -5.21 13.01
N GLY A 78 -4.56 -6.07 12.84
CA GLY A 78 -4.49 -7.02 11.71
C GLY A 78 -5.71 -7.94 11.65
N TRP A 79 -6.18 -8.44 12.80
CA TRP A 79 -7.40 -9.23 12.87
C TRP A 79 -8.65 -8.48 12.43
N ILE A 80 -8.83 -7.21 12.84
CA ILE A 80 -9.94 -6.37 12.38
C ILE A 80 -9.86 -6.16 10.86
N ILE A 81 -8.67 -5.87 10.34
CA ILE A 81 -8.43 -5.69 8.90
C ILE A 81 -8.80 -6.97 8.13
N ALA A 82 -8.33 -8.13 8.59
CA ALA A 82 -8.66 -9.42 7.99
C ALA A 82 -10.16 -9.70 8.00
N LEU A 83 -10.87 -9.36 9.09
CA LEU A 83 -12.32 -9.51 9.18
C LEU A 83 -13.05 -8.64 8.15
N VAL A 84 -12.66 -7.37 8.01
CA VAL A 84 -13.26 -6.46 7.02
C VAL A 84 -13.01 -6.95 5.61
N MET A 85 -11.77 -7.34 5.29
CA MET A 85 -11.39 -7.82 3.96
C MET A 85 -12.11 -9.10 3.58
N ASN A 86 -12.22 -10.05 4.51
CA ASN A 86 -12.97 -11.28 4.29
C ASN A 86 -14.49 -11.02 4.18
N ASN A 87 -15.04 -10.00 4.84
CA ASN A 87 -16.47 -9.67 4.68
C ASN A 87 -16.81 -9.16 3.27
N SER A 88 -15.87 -8.50 2.58
CA SER A 88 -16.07 -8.06 1.20
C SER A 88 -15.99 -9.21 0.19
N ASN A 89 -15.10 -10.18 0.42
CA ASN A 89 -14.96 -11.39 -0.40
C ASN A 89 -14.73 -12.60 0.51
N LYS A 90 -15.82 -13.26 0.92
CA LYS A 90 -15.76 -14.33 1.93
C LYS A 90 -15.07 -15.56 1.39
N SER A 91 -13.97 -15.92 2.05
CA SER A 91 -13.32 -17.22 1.91
C SER A 91 -13.53 -18.06 3.16
N GLU A 92 -13.80 -19.34 2.97
CA GLU A 92 -13.90 -20.30 4.08
C GLU A 92 -12.57 -20.47 4.82
N PHE A 93 -11.44 -20.37 4.12
CA PHE A 93 -10.09 -20.45 4.69
C PHE A 93 -9.78 -19.25 5.58
N ALA A 94 -10.03 -18.05 5.07
CA ALA A 94 -9.86 -16.82 5.83
C ALA A 94 -10.81 -16.77 7.04
N SER A 95 -12.11 -17.06 6.85
CA SER A 95 -13.09 -17.14 7.94
C SER A 95 -12.66 -18.14 9.02
N PHE A 96 -12.09 -19.29 8.66
CA PHE A 96 -11.58 -20.26 9.63
C PHE A 96 -10.52 -19.65 10.55
N TYR A 97 -9.52 -18.99 9.99
CA TYR A 97 -8.44 -18.38 10.77
C TYR A 97 -8.86 -17.14 11.54
N ILE A 98 -9.78 -16.33 10.99
CA ILE A 98 -10.38 -15.19 11.70
C ILE A 98 -11.10 -15.66 12.97
N ARG A 99 -11.93 -16.71 12.88
CA ARG A 99 -12.65 -17.29 14.02
C ARG A 99 -11.69 -17.90 15.05
N GLN A 100 -10.69 -18.63 14.58
CA GLN A 100 -9.69 -19.27 15.44
C GLN A 100 -8.86 -18.26 16.21
N MET A 101 -8.40 -17.21 15.53
CA MET A 101 -7.63 -16.13 16.15
C MET A 101 -8.44 -15.33 17.16
N LEU A 102 -9.72 -15.07 16.87
CA LEU A 102 -10.61 -14.41 17.84
C LEU A 102 -10.72 -15.23 19.13
N GLY A 103 -10.93 -16.54 19.01
CA GLY A 103 -11.01 -17.44 20.15
C GLY A 103 -9.71 -17.48 20.97
N LEU A 104 -8.57 -17.59 20.31
CA LEU A 104 -7.26 -17.56 20.97
C LEU A 104 -7.04 -16.24 21.72
N MET A 105 -7.35 -15.10 21.11
CA MET A 105 -7.21 -13.79 21.74
C MET A 105 -8.11 -13.63 22.97
N ILE A 106 -9.39 -14.04 22.88
CA ILE A 106 -10.32 -13.93 24.01
C ILE A 106 -9.88 -14.83 25.17
N VAL A 107 -9.50 -16.08 24.91
CA VAL A 107 -9.04 -17.00 25.96
C VAL A 107 -7.74 -16.50 26.59
N SER A 108 -6.78 -16.05 25.77
CA SER A 108 -5.51 -15.47 26.24
C SER A 108 -5.74 -14.24 27.13
N LEU A 109 -6.66 -13.35 26.72
CA LEU A 109 -7.05 -12.17 27.48
C LEU A 109 -7.67 -12.55 28.84
N ILE A 110 -8.60 -13.50 28.87
CA ILE A 110 -9.22 -13.97 30.13
C ILE A 110 -8.15 -14.55 31.07
N LEU A 111 -7.27 -15.39 30.55
CA LEU A 111 -6.18 -16.00 31.33
C LEU A 111 -5.19 -14.95 31.85
N SER A 112 -5.02 -13.80 31.18
CA SER A 112 -4.07 -12.77 31.61
C SER A 112 -4.44 -12.14 32.97
N PHE A 113 -5.74 -12.15 33.34
CA PHE A 113 -6.23 -11.66 34.62
C PHE A 113 -6.06 -12.65 35.78
N ILE A 114 -5.69 -13.91 35.50
CA ILE A 114 -5.45 -14.93 36.53
C ILE A 114 -3.94 -15.00 36.80
N PRO A 115 -3.46 -14.49 37.94
CA PRO A 115 -2.03 -14.44 38.22
C PRO A 115 -1.43 -15.84 38.35
N VAL A 116 -0.15 -15.97 37.98
CA VAL A 116 0.65 -17.21 38.02
C VAL A 116 0.12 -18.31 37.08
N ILE A 117 -1.03 -18.93 37.39
CA ILE A 117 -1.60 -20.04 36.61
C ILE A 117 -1.99 -19.58 35.21
N GLY A 118 -2.71 -18.47 35.11
CA GLY A 118 -3.15 -17.93 33.81
C GLY A 118 -1.99 -17.46 32.94
N TRP A 119 -0.91 -16.98 33.55
CA TRP A 119 0.32 -16.62 32.82
C TRP A 119 1.03 -17.85 32.27
N ILE A 120 1.12 -18.93 33.04
CA ILE A 120 1.67 -20.21 32.57
C ILE A 120 0.82 -20.77 31.42
N LEU A 121 -0.51 -20.76 31.55
CA LEU A 121 -1.41 -21.22 30.49
C LEU A 121 -1.34 -20.33 29.24
N ASN A 122 -1.06 -19.04 29.38
CA ASN A 122 -0.82 -18.15 28.24
C ASN A 122 0.39 -18.55 27.38
N ILE A 123 1.40 -19.21 27.96
CA ILE A 123 2.51 -19.79 27.18
C ILE A 123 1.99 -20.91 26.27
N VAL A 124 1.05 -21.74 26.74
CA VAL A 124 0.39 -22.76 25.90
C VAL A 124 -0.45 -22.10 24.80
N MET A 125 -1.15 -21.01 25.11
CA MET A 125 -1.88 -20.23 24.11
C MET A 125 -0.97 -19.65 23.03
N LEU A 126 0.26 -19.24 23.39
CA LEU A 126 1.26 -18.81 22.42
C LEU A 126 1.69 -19.96 21.49
N VAL A 127 1.86 -21.17 22.01
CA VAL A 127 2.13 -22.36 21.17
C VAL A 127 0.97 -22.64 20.22
N PHE A 128 -0.27 -22.52 20.69
CA PHE A 128 -1.47 -22.67 19.86
C PHE A 128 -1.56 -21.59 18.77
N TRP A 129 -1.16 -20.36 19.07
CA TRP A 129 -1.04 -19.28 18.09
C TRP A 129 0.00 -19.60 17.01
N ILE A 130 1.19 -20.10 17.40
CA ILE A 130 2.23 -20.50 16.43
C ILE A 130 1.73 -21.63 15.52
N MET A 131 1.08 -22.67 16.08
CA MET A 131 0.53 -23.76 15.28
C MET A 131 -0.55 -23.29 14.31
N SER A 132 -1.41 -22.36 14.75
CA SER A 132 -2.40 -21.72 13.90
C SER A 132 -1.72 -20.99 12.73
N LEU A 133 -0.70 -20.17 13.01
CA LEU A 133 0.05 -19.44 12.01
C LEU A 133 0.74 -20.36 11.00
N VAL A 134 1.35 -21.46 11.46
CA VAL A 134 1.99 -22.46 10.58
C VAL A 134 0.97 -23.10 9.65
N GLY A 135 -0.24 -23.40 10.13
CA GLY A 135 -1.32 -23.89 9.25
C GLY A 135 -1.74 -22.85 8.20
N ALA A 136 -1.85 -21.57 8.60
CA ALA A 136 -2.19 -20.48 7.70
C ALA A 136 -1.13 -20.30 6.60
N LEU A 137 0.15 -20.34 6.96
CA LEU A 137 1.28 -20.30 6.03
C LEU A 137 1.30 -21.51 5.07
N GLY A 138 0.93 -22.69 5.59
CA GLY A 138 0.81 -23.92 4.82
C GLY A 138 -0.43 -24.02 3.93
N GLY A 139 -1.38 -23.09 4.03
CA GLY A 139 -2.63 -23.16 3.26
C GLY A 139 -3.58 -24.26 3.73
N GLU A 140 -3.41 -24.81 4.94
CA GLU A 140 -4.21 -25.90 5.48
C GLU A 140 -5.01 -25.42 6.70
N LYS A 141 -6.31 -25.74 6.78
CA LYS A 141 -7.13 -25.41 7.96
C LYS A 141 -6.75 -26.29 9.15
N LYS A 142 -5.77 -25.87 9.94
CA LYS A 142 -5.35 -26.59 11.16
C LYS A 142 -6.11 -26.12 12.38
N LEU A 143 -7.00 -26.96 12.91
CA LEU A 143 -7.69 -26.67 14.16
C LEU A 143 -6.70 -26.66 15.32
N THR A 144 -6.81 -25.64 16.17
CA THR A 144 -6.10 -25.60 17.44
C THR A 144 -6.57 -26.80 18.27
N PRO A 145 -5.65 -27.62 18.82
CA PRO A 145 -6.03 -28.75 19.66
C PRO A 145 -6.94 -28.33 20.82
N VAL A 146 -7.93 -29.15 21.15
CA VAL A 146 -8.91 -28.96 22.24
C VAL A 146 -9.88 -27.79 22.04
N LEU A 147 -9.42 -26.62 21.61
CA LEU A 147 -10.21 -25.37 21.57
C LEU A 147 -10.72 -25.00 20.18
N GLY A 148 -10.08 -25.50 19.12
CA GLY A 148 -10.34 -25.07 17.74
C GLY A 148 -11.80 -25.28 17.34
N GLU A 149 -12.38 -26.44 17.64
CA GLU A 149 -13.78 -26.75 17.28
C GLU A 149 -14.76 -25.82 18.00
N HIS A 150 -14.51 -25.50 19.27
CA HIS A 150 -15.30 -24.54 20.02
C HIS A 150 -15.25 -23.15 19.38
N PHE A 151 -14.06 -22.68 18.97
CA PHE A 151 -13.92 -21.39 18.30
C PHE A 151 -14.69 -21.33 16.99
N GLN A 152 -14.60 -22.38 16.16
CA GLN A 152 -15.33 -22.44 14.89
C GLN A 152 -16.86 -22.39 15.11
N ASN A 153 -17.34 -23.04 16.17
CA ASN A 153 -18.77 -23.08 16.52
C ASN A 153 -19.27 -21.77 17.17
N TRP A 154 -18.52 -21.19 18.11
CA TRP A 154 -18.89 -19.94 18.80
C TRP A 154 -18.93 -18.75 17.85
N PHE A 155 -18.01 -18.71 16.89
CA PHE A 155 -17.86 -17.57 15.98
C PHE A 155 -18.33 -17.88 14.56
N LYS A 156 -19.18 -18.90 14.37
CA LYS A 156 -19.65 -19.36 13.05
C LYS A 156 -20.31 -18.31 12.16
N SER A 157 -20.74 -17.17 12.71
CA SER A 157 -21.33 -16.06 11.96
C SER A 157 -20.31 -15.11 11.33
N LEU A 158 -19.02 -15.21 11.69
CA LEU A 158 -17.91 -14.45 11.11
C LEU A 158 -17.41 -15.14 9.82
#